data_AF-A0A9D6CJL6-F1
#
_entry.id   AF-A0A9D6CJL6-F1
#
_cell.length_a   1.000
_cell.length_b   1.000
_cell.length_c   1.000
_cell.angle_alpha   90.00
_cell.angle_beta   90.00
_cell.angle_gamma   90.00
#
_symmetry.space_group_name_H-M   'P 1'
#
loop_
_entity.id
_entity.type
_entity.pdbx_description
1 polymer ?
#
loop_
_entity_poly.entity_id
_entity_poly.type
_entity_poly.pdbx_seq_one_letter_code
_entity_poly.pdbx_strand_id
1 'polypeptide(L)'
;MNRITLRSMRSAWLAALVVVSAALIALMSAQRAAHADTTPAAAKSFAEAVDLRPLGTIAVQTDGRIKSMSSFANEMMGYVSGPRQIAGQTRLFTYFDMLFRPDAYRDADVIFVKGSGPRKRIVDRAISIEDTPEMRERMRAFEESGLISESLLLKPEMVALLREMRQDLIRTAKVVDAVDSAITVKSPRFLLSKLRIVPRGDGDLEQQWHGIDSVMFADGEVPLPGSMLLQAEKGPAPADLTPEQLAAVADPWRAFVGAWLRVDAEGVNKAVADLAAALPKIDPANYPDQNRLSWEYWYFANGHMTKVWLVYLAASVLLLMAFVWKWPMAKVLGFGVFGIAVLLHTAAVMLRWYIADRWPNSNMFEAVTTAAWMGALSAVFIEWFTRRTAMSGLFALGGAISGMVALMAAYFLPVQLNPNITNMMPVLHDMWLYIHTNVIIFAYVLIFMAAVSAALYIAYRFFGGAPTYAKVGGAASLIVAGPNGEQRMVDGRAGIGEILDGVTMVLMEVSFVLLWAGIVMGAIWADHSWGRPWGWDPKEVFSLNTFLVFAVLIHVRLKAKDKGMWTAWLAVIGAAVMLFNWIVINFVITGLHSYA
;
A
#
# COMPACT_ATOMS: atom_id res chain seq x y z
N MET A 1 20.72 -26.79 32.95
CA MET A 1 20.54 -27.41 31.61
C MET A 1 21.90 -27.71 31.01
N ASN A 2 22.16 -28.97 30.64
CA ASN A 2 23.47 -29.45 30.17
C ASN A 2 23.85 -28.86 28.79
N ARG A 3 25.14 -28.57 28.57
CA ARG A 3 25.66 -28.01 27.30
C ARG A 3 25.35 -28.85 26.05
N ILE A 4 25.07 -30.14 26.22
CA ILE A 4 24.80 -31.10 25.13
C ILE A 4 23.40 -30.87 24.51
N THR A 5 22.38 -30.53 25.32
CA THR A 5 21.02 -30.26 24.81
C THR A 5 20.91 -28.92 24.08
N LEU A 6 21.74 -27.93 24.46
CA LEU A 6 21.82 -26.64 23.75
C LEU A 6 22.41 -26.77 22.33
N ARG A 7 23.31 -27.73 22.08
CA ARG A 7 23.90 -27.95 20.75
C ARG A 7 22.94 -28.68 19.82
N SER A 8 22.23 -29.71 20.31
CA SER A 8 21.21 -30.42 19.51
C SER A 8 19.98 -29.56 19.22
N MET A 9 19.59 -28.67 20.15
CA MET A 9 18.56 -27.66 19.88
C MET A 9 19.00 -26.67 18.80
N ARG A 10 20.25 -26.19 18.81
CA ARG A 10 20.75 -25.25 17.79
C ARG A 10 20.70 -25.84 16.38
N SER A 11 21.03 -27.12 16.20
CA SER A 11 20.92 -27.80 14.91
C SER A 11 19.47 -28.05 14.49
N ALA A 12 18.59 -28.42 15.44
CA ALA A 12 17.17 -28.61 15.17
C ALA A 12 16.47 -27.29 14.76
N TRP A 13 16.86 -26.17 15.37
CA TRP A 13 16.30 -24.86 15.04
C TRP A 13 16.87 -24.28 13.75
N LEU A 14 18.14 -24.52 13.41
CA LEU A 14 18.67 -24.19 12.08
C LEU A 14 17.93 -24.97 10.99
N ALA A 15 17.64 -26.25 11.23
CA ALA A 15 16.80 -27.05 10.35
C ALA A 15 15.36 -26.51 10.26
N ALA A 16 14.76 -26.11 11.38
CA ALA A 16 13.43 -25.49 11.39
C ALA A 16 13.39 -24.15 10.64
N LEU A 17 14.44 -23.34 10.74
CA LEU A 17 14.55 -22.06 10.05
C LEU A 17 14.70 -22.27 8.54
N VAL A 18 15.50 -23.26 8.12
CA VAL A 18 15.59 -23.69 6.71
C VAL A 18 14.24 -24.23 6.21
N VAL A 19 13.52 -25.00 7.02
CA VAL A 19 12.18 -25.52 6.68
C VAL A 19 11.15 -24.40 6.57
N VAL A 20 11.17 -23.40 7.45
CA VAL A 20 10.27 -22.24 7.36
C VAL A 20 10.63 -21.37 6.16
N SER A 21 11.92 -21.15 5.88
CA SER A 21 12.35 -20.46 4.66
C SER A 21 11.97 -21.21 3.40
N ALA A 22 12.14 -22.54 3.37
CA ALA A 22 11.71 -23.40 2.27
C ALA A 22 10.19 -23.44 2.14
N ALA A 23 9.43 -23.44 3.24
CA ALA A 23 7.97 -23.37 3.24
C ALA A 23 7.47 -22.02 2.74
N LEU A 24 8.15 -20.92 3.07
CA LEU A 24 7.85 -19.59 2.52
C LEU A 24 8.14 -19.53 1.03
N ILE A 25 9.27 -20.08 0.56
CA ILE A 25 9.59 -20.20 -0.88
C ILE A 25 8.58 -21.11 -1.59
N ALA A 26 8.15 -22.21 -0.95
CA ALA A 26 7.12 -23.11 -1.44
C ALA A 26 5.75 -22.42 -1.51
N LEU A 27 5.39 -21.60 -0.52
CA LEU A 27 4.16 -20.80 -0.53
C LEU A 27 4.18 -19.76 -1.67
N MET A 28 5.34 -19.13 -1.89
CA MET A 28 5.55 -18.17 -2.99
C MET A 28 5.47 -18.83 -4.37
N SER A 29 5.95 -20.07 -4.50
CA SER A 29 5.84 -20.84 -5.74
C SER A 29 4.45 -21.45 -5.94
N ALA A 30 3.77 -21.87 -4.88
CA ALA A 30 2.39 -22.34 -4.91
C ALA A 30 1.39 -21.22 -5.26
N GLN A 31 1.62 -19.98 -4.83
CA GLN A 31 0.85 -18.81 -5.30
C GLN A 31 1.01 -18.57 -6.81
N ARG A 32 2.16 -18.93 -7.38
CA ARG A 32 2.39 -18.87 -8.84
C ARG A 32 1.62 -19.97 -9.59
N ALA A 33 1.34 -21.09 -8.93
CA ALA A 33 0.70 -22.26 -9.52
C ALA A 33 -0.84 -22.26 -9.39
N ALA A 34 -1.41 -21.45 -8.49
CA ALA A 34 -2.86 -21.41 -8.22
C ALA A 34 -3.70 -20.59 -9.23
N HIS A 35 -3.11 -20.15 -10.34
CA HIS A 35 -3.86 -19.54 -11.46
C HIS A 35 -4.01 -20.57 -12.58
N ALA A 36 -5.05 -21.40 -12.47
CA ALA A 36 -5.52 -22.20 -13.59
C ALA A 36 -6.19 -21.23 -14.59
N ASP A 37 -5.37 -20.63 -15.45
CA ASP A 37 -5.81 -19.79 -16.57
C ASP A 37 -6.52 -20.65 -17.62
N THR A 38 -7.77 -20.34 -17.91
CA THR A 38 -8.56 -20.92 -19.01
C THR A 38 -8.29 -20.24 -20.36
N THR A 39 -7.22 -19.44 -20.44
CA THR A 39 -6.86 -18.65 -21.63
C THR A 39 -6.32 -19.55 -22.76
N PRO A 40 -6.82 -19.46 -24.00
CA PRO A 40 -6.32 -20.23 -25.14
C PRO A 40 -4.81 -20.05 -25.34
N ALA A 41 -4.09 -21.13 -25.66
CA ALA A 41 -2.62 -21.13 -25.79
C ALA A 41 -2.05 -20.06 -26.75
N ALA A 42 -2.78 -19.74 -27.83
CA ALA A 42 -2.40 -18.71 -28.80
C ALA A 42 -2.49 -17.27 -28.25
N ALA A 43 -3.44 -16.99 -27.36
CA ALA A 43 -3.54 -15.68 -26.71
C ALA A 43 -2.44 -15.51 -25.65
N LYS A 44 -2.04 -16.60 -25.01
CA LYS A 44 -0.91 -16.63 -24.07
C LYS A 44 0.42 -16.36 -24.78
N SER A 45 0.65 -16.98 -25.94
CA SER A 45 1.87 -16.73 -26.72
C SER A 45 1.98 -15.29 -27.24
N PHE A 46 0.87 -14.63 -27.58
CA PHE A 46 0.88 -13.22 -27.98
C PHE A 46 1.21 -12.29 -26.81
N ALA A 47 0.51 -12.44 -25.68
CA ALA A 47 0.74 -11.60 -24.50
C ALA A 47 2.17 -11.73 -23.93
N GLU A 48 2.78 -12.92 -24.03
CA GLU A 48 4.17 -13.16 -23.63
C GLU A 48 5.19 -12.62 -24.65
N ALA A 49 4.85 -12.54 -25.94
CA ALA A 49 5.73 -12.05 -27.01
C ALA A 49 5.74 -10.52 -27.18
N VAL A 50 4.72 -9.83 -26.66
CA VAL A 50 4.59 -8.38 -26.72
C VAL A 50 5.41 -7.70 -25.61
N ASP A 51 6.31 -6.80 -26.00
CA ASP A 51 7.12 -5.97 -25.12
C ASP A 51 6.55 -4.54 -25.02
N LEU A 52 5.75 -4.30 -23.98
CA LEU A 52 5.21 -2.97 -23.70
C LEU A 52 6.12 -2.11 -22.83
N ARG A 53 7.36 -2.51 -22.52
CA ARG A 53 8.26 -1.70 -21.68
C ARG A 53 8.49 -0.28 -22.23
N PRO A 54 8.71 -0.06 -23.54
CA PRO A 54 8.87 1.30 -24.07
C PRO A 54 7.62 2.15 -23.86
N LEU A 55 6.43 1.53 -24.00
CA LEU A 55 5.17 2.21 -23.72
C LEU A 55 5.00 2.46 -22.22
N GLY A 56 5.40 1.51 -21.38
CA GLY A 56 5.23 1.58 -19.94
C GLY A 56 5.91 2.79 -19.29
N THR A 57 6.93 3.35 -19.94
CA THR A 57 7.70 4.52 -19.50
C THR A 57 7.31 5.82 -20.20
N ILE A 58 6.31 5.85 -21.10
CA ILE A 58 5.83 7.14 -21.64
C ILE A 58 5.07 7.92 -20.58
N ALA A 59 5.02 9.23 -20.76
CA ALA A 59 4.24 10.13 -19.92
C ALA A 59 2.74 10.11 -20.29
N VAL A 60 1.89 10.08 -19.27
CA VAL A 60 0.45 10.30 -19.36
C VAL A 60 0.07 11.41 -18.38
N GLN A 61 -0.70 12.39 -18.84
CA GLN A 61 -1.23 13.41 -17.96
C GLN A 61 -2.64 13.03 -17.50
N THR A 62 -2.87 12.95 -16.19
CA THR A 62 -4.19 12.63 -15.62
C THR A 62 -4.41 13.41 -14.35
N ASP A 63 -5.57 14.07 -14.25
CA ASP A 63 -6.02 14.85 -13.11
C ASP A 63 -5.03 15.94 -12.65
N GLY A 64 -4.20 16.45 -13.56
CA GLY A 64 -3.17 17.46 -13.28
C GLY A 64 -1.79 16.91 -12.89
N ARG A 65 -1.59 15.58 -12.91
CA ARG A 65 -0.27 14.94 -12.72
C ARG A 65 0.20 14.24 -13.97
N ILE A 66 1.48 14.38 -14.27
CA ILE A 66 2.16 13.56 -15.27
C ILE A 66 2.75 12.32 -14.59
N LYS A 67 2.42 11.13 -15.10
CA LYS A 67 2.85 9.83 -14.56
C LYS A 67 3.24 8.87 -15.67
N SER A 68 3.96 7.80 -15.35
CA SER A 68 4.25 6.75 -16.34
C SER A 68 2.97 6.03 -16.81
N MET A 69 2.93 5.58 -18.06
CA MET A 69 1.80 4.83 -18.60
C MET A 69 1.48 3.57 -17.81
N SER A 70 2.49 2.91 -17.24
CA SER A 70 2.25 1.76 -16.36
C SER A 70 1.57 2.15 -15.05
N SER A 71 1.94 3.30 -14.45
CA SER A 71 1.27 3.86 -13.27
C SER A 71 -0.19 4.19 -13.59
N PHE A 72 -0.44 4.81 -14.74
CA PHE A 72 -1.79 5.10 -15.23
C PHE A 72 -2.62 3.83 -15.49
N ALA A 73 -2.08 2.84 -16.20
CA ALA A 73 -2.77 1.58 -16.43
C ALA A 73 -3.03 0.80 -15.13
N ASN A 74 -2.10 0.86 -14.17
CA ASN A 74 -2.29 0.28 -12.85
C ASN A 74 -3.47 0.92 -12.11
N GLU A 75 -3.63 2.22 -12.23
CA GLU A 75 -4.75 2.96 -11.66
C GLU A 75 -6.08 2.60 -12.31
N MET A 76 -6.16 2.67 -13.64
CA MET A 76 -7.38 2.35 -14.39
C MET A 76 -7.84 0.90 -14.18
N MET A 77 -6.93 -0.07 -14.31
CA MET A 77 -7.27 -1.47 -14.05
C MET A 77 -7.52 -1.76 -12.57
N GLY A 78 -7.01 -0.92 -11.66
CA GLY A 78 -7.33 -0.96 -10.24
C GLY A 78 -8.81 -0.69 -9.97
N TYR A 79 -9.47 0.17 -10.75
CA TYR A 79 -10.92 0.37 -10.67
C TYR A 79 -11.72 -0.81 -11.25
N VAL A 80 -11.19 -1.49 -12.27
CA VAL A 80 -11.89 -2.60 -12.94
C VAL A 80 -11.70 -3.92 -12.18
N SER A 81 -10.48 -4.43 -12.11
CA SER A 81 -10.17 -5.76 -11.55
C SER A 81 -9.66 -5.73 -10.11
N GLY A 82 -9.64 -4.55 -9.48
CA GLY A 82 -9.13 -4.39 -8.13
C GLY A 82 -7.68 -4.87 -8.04
N PRO A 83 -7.29 -5.68 -7.02
CA PRO A 83 -5.94 -6.18 -6.88
C PRO A 83 -5.62 -7.37 -7.79
N ARG A 84 -6.59 -7.89 -8.54
CA ARG A 84 -6.44 -9.09 -9.37
C ARG A 84 -5.82 -8.74 -10.72
N GLN A 85 -4.99 -9.66 -11.22
CA GLN A 85 -4.60 -9.69 -12.63
C GLN A 85 -5.60 -10.54 -13.40
N ILE A 86 -5.85 -10.17 -14.64
CA ILE A 86 -6.74 -10.90 -15.54
C ILE A 86 -5.85 -11.79 -16.41
N ALA A 87 -6.10 -13.10 -16.41
CA ALA A 87 -5.33 -14.07 -17.20
C ALA A 87 -3.80 -14.03 -16.98
N GLY A 88 -3.34 -13.68 -15.77
CA GLY A 88 -1.92 -13.50 -15.44
C GLY A 88 -1.22 -12.33 -16.17
N GLN A 89 -1.96 -11.50 -16.90
CA GLN A 89 -1.42 -10.42 -17.71
C GLN A 89 -1.04 -9.20 -16.86
N THR A 90 -0.12 -8.39 -17.41
CA THR A 90 0.18 -7.08 -16.82
C THR A 90 -1.02 -6.15 -16.98
N ARG A 91 -1.25 -5.24 -16.01
CA ARG A 91 -2.33 -4.24 -16.10
C ARG A 91 -2.18 -3.33 -17.33
N LEU A 92 -0.94 -3.09 -17.78
CA LEU A 92 -0.67 -2.35 -19.01
C LEU A 92 -1.18 -3.09 -20.25
N PHE A 93 -0.92 -4.40 -20.34
CA PHE A 93 -1.45 -5.23 -21.42
C PHE A 93 -2.99 -5.25 -21.39
N THR A 94 -3.58 -5.55 -20.22
CA THR A 94 -5.04 -5.61 -20.05
C THR A 94 -5.71 -4.29 -20.39
N TYR A 95 -5.11 -3.14 -20.04
CA TYR A 95 -5.63 -1.82 -20.40
C TYR A 95 -5.78 -1.66 -21.91
N PHE A 96 -4.74 -2.00 -22.69
CA PHE A 96 -4.79 -1.88 -24.15
C PHE A 96 -5.65 -2.97 -24.80
N ASP A 97 -5.64 -4.19 -24.26
CA ASP A 97 -6.50 -5.25 -24.79
C ASP A 97 -7.99 -4.94 -24.54
N MET A 98 -8.35 -4.36 -23.39
CA MET A 98 -9.72 -3.86 -23.16
C MET A 98 -10.08 -2.70 -24.10
N LEU A 99 -9.14 -1.82 -24.40
CA LEU A 99 -9.34 -0.69 -25.31
C LEU A 99 -9.53 -1.15 -26.76
N PHE A 100 -8.72 -2.10 -27.23
CA PHE A 100 -8.70 -2.56 -28.63
C PHE A 100 -9.61 -3.77 -28.88
N ARG A 101 -9.95 -4.56 -27.88
CA ARG A 101 -10.81 -5.75 -28.03
C ARG A 101 -11.91 -5.79 -26.96
N PRO A 102 -12.77 -4.77 -26.86
CA PRO A 102 -13.78 -4.69 -25.80
C PRO A 102 -14.75 -5.89 -25.78
N ASP A 103 -15.08 -6.43 -26.95
CA ASP A 103 -15.99 -7.57 -27.06
C ASP A 103 -15.45 -8.82 -26.37
N ALA A 104 -14.13 -9.00 -26.33
CA ALA A 104 -13.49 -10.11 -25.61
C ALA A 104 -13.71 -10.03 -24.09
N TYR A 105 -14.04 -8.84 -23.58
CA TYR A 105 -14.21 -8.58 -22.15
C TYR A 105 -15.68 -8.44 -21.72
N ARG A 106 -16.64 -8.51 -22.64
CA ARG A 106 -18.07 -8.35 -22.32
C ARG A 106 -18.57 -9.44 -21.37
N ASP A 107 -18.23 -10.69 -21.70
CA ASP A 107 -18.60 -11.87 -20.93
C ASP A 107 -17.49 -12.38 -20.00
N ALA A 108 -16.31 -11.78 -20.05
CA ALA A 108 -15.19 -12.13 -19.19
C ALA A 108 -15.41 -11.62 -17.75
N ASP A 109 -15.02 -12.44 -16.78
CA ASP A 109 -15.11 -12.09 -15.36
C ASP A 109 -13.94 -11.17 -14.98
N VAL A 110 -14.19 -9.86 -15.04
CA VAL A 110 -13.16 -8.82 -14.86
C VAL A 110 -13.50 -7.74 -13.85
N ILE A 111 -14.78 -7.58 -13.48
CA ILE A 111 -15.21 -6.56 -12.54
C ILE A 111 -15.05 -7.09 -11.12
N PHE A 112 -14.28 -6.38 -10.30
CA PHE A 112 -14.01 -6.80 -8.93
C PHE A 112 -15.07 -6.30 -7.94
N VAL A 113 -15.71 -7.24 -7.24
CA VAL A 113 -16.64 -6.97 -6.14
C VAL A 113 -15.93 -7.18 -4.81
N LYS A 114 -15.91 -6.17 -3.95
CA LYS A 114 -15.27 -6.23 -2.63
C LYS A 114 -16.20 -6.85 -1.58
N GLY A 115 -15.66 -7.77 -0.76
CA GLY A 115 -16.32 -8.30 0.44
C GLY A 115 -17.19 -9.55 0.19
N SER A 116 -17.14 -10.51 1.13
CA SER A 116 -17.86 -11.79 1.02
C SER A 116 -19.39 -11.63 1.11
N GLY A 117 -19.88 -10.70 1.95
CA GLY A 117 -21.32 -10.44 2.08
C GLY A 117 -21.98 -9.98 0.75
N PRO A 118 -21.49 -8.90 0.12
CA PRO A 118 -21.95 -8.47 -1.20
C PRO A 118 -21.85 -9.56 -2.27
N ARG A 119 -20.72 -10.29 -2.32
CA ARG A 119 -20.53 -11.40 -3.28
C ARG A 119 -21.57 -12.49 -3.09
N LYS A 120 -21.83 -12.91 -1.86
CA LYS A 120 -22.83 -13.93 -1.55
C LYS A 120 -24.22 -13.52 -2.02
N ARG A 121 -24.63 -12.27 -1.81
CA ARG A 121 -25.92 -11.76 -2.32
C ARG A 121 -26.03 -11.87 -3.84
N ILE A 122 -24.95 -11.56 -4.55
CA ILE A 122 -24.88 -11.67 -6.02
C ILE A 122 -24.92 -13.15 -6.44
N VAL A 123 -24.17 -14.04 -5.79
CA VAL A 123 -24.18 -15.49 -6.03
C VAL A 123 -25.58 -16.07 -5.83
N ASP A 124 -26.20 -15.80 -4.68
CA ASP A 124 -27.52 -16.32 -4.33
C ASP A 124 -28.56 -15.89 -5.38
N ARG A 125 -28.51 -14.64 -5.83
CA ARG A 125 -29.42 -14.15 -6.88
C ARG A 125 -29.07 -14.71 -8.26
N ALA A 126 -27.80 -14.83 -8.62
CA ALA A 126 -27.38 -15.41 -9.91
C ALA A 126 -27.87 -16.86 -10.05
N ILE A 127 -27.72 -17.68 -9.01
CA ILE A 127 -28.22 -19.07 -8.97
C ILE A 127 -29.75 -19.10 -9.02
N SER A 128 -30.44 -18.15 -8.36
CA SER A 128 -31.91 -18.09 -8.43
C SER A 128 -32.45 -17.75 -9.83
N ILE A 129 -31.65 -17.08 -10.66
CA ILE A 129 -32.00 -16.76 -12.06
C ILE A 129 -31.77 -17.98 -12.95
N GLU A 130 -30.63 -18.65 -12.79
CA GLU A 130 -30.19 -19.74 -13.66
C GLU A 130 -29.39 -20.77 -12.84
N ASP A 131 -30.04 -21.88 -12.47
CA ASP A 131 -29.44 -22.91 -11.64
C ASP A 131 -28.85 -24.07 -12.46
N THR A 132 -27.81 -23.76 -13.25
CA THR A 132 -27.07 -24.75 -14.05
C THR A 132 -25.74 -25.14 -13.39
N PRO A 133 -25.20 -26.35 -13.65
CA PRO A 133 -23.88 -26.74 -13.15
C PRO A 133 -22.78 -25.73 -13.50
N GLU A 134 -22.81 -25.19 -14.72
CA GLU A 134 -21.88 -24.18 -15.23
C GLU A 134 -22.01 -22.87 -14.45
N MET A 135 -23.24 -22.41 -14.18
CA MET A 135 -23.46 -21.20 -13.38
C MET A 135 -22.97 -21.39 -11.94
N ARG A 136 -23.23 -22.55 -11.32
CA ARG A 136 -22.74 -22.86 -9.97
C ARG A 136 -21.21 -22.90 -9.89
N GLU A 137 -20.54 -23.39 -10.93
CA GLU A 137 -19.08 -23.38 -11.00
C GLU A 137 -18.55 -21.95 -11.17
N ARG A 138 -19.12 -21.18 -12.10
CA ARG A 138 -18.77 -19.76 -12.31
C ARG A 138 -18.98 -18.92 -11.06
N MET A 139 -20.08 -19.14 -10.32
CA MET A 139 -20.36 -18.43 -9.08
C MET A 139 -19.43 -18.82 -7.93
N ARG A 140 -18.98 -20.09 -7.86
CA ARG A 140 -17.90 -20.49 -6.94
C ARG A 140 -16.60 -19.76 -7.26
N ALA A 141 -16.21 -19.70 -8.53
CA ALA A 141 -15.04 -18.95 -8.96
C ALA A 141 -15.16 -17.44 -8.65
N PHE A 142 -16.35 -16.85 -8.81
CA PHE A 142 -16.63 -15.46 -8.43
C PHE A 142 -16.52 -15.24 -6.91
N GLU A 143 -17.03 -16.14 -6.08
CA GLU A 143 -16.97 -15.99 -4.62
C GLU A 143 -15.51 -15.92 -4.13
N GLU A 144 -14.65 -16.76 -4.68
CA GLU A 144 -13.21 -16.82 -4.39
C GLU A 144 -12.43 -15.64 -4.98
N SER A 145 -12.55 -15.42 -6.30
CA SER A 145 -11.77 -14.40 -7.01
C SER A 145 -12.26 -12.98 -6.70
N GLY A 146 -13.59 -12.82 -6.60
CA GLY A 146 -14.30 -11.55 -6.60
C GLY A 146 -14.59 -10.98 -7.98
N LEU A 147 -14.25 -11.68 -9.05
CA LEU A 147 -14.41 -11.19 -10.42
C LEU A 147 -15.70 -11.69 -11.06
N ILE A 148 -16.48 -10.77 -11.62
CA ILE A 148 -17.74 -11.07 -12.32
C ILE A 148 -17.79 -10.33 -13.66
N SER A 149 -18.53 -10.88 -14.61
CA SER A 149 -18.74 -10.24 -15.91
C SER A 149 -19.78 -9.15 -15.86
N GLU A 150 -19.61 -8.21 -16.77
CA GLU A 150 -20.54 -7.13 -17.00
C GLU A 150 -21.88 -7.66 -17.51
N SER A 151 -21.87 -8.63 -18.42
CA SER A 151 -23.11 -9.19 -18.96
C SER A 151 -24.00 -9.85 -17.91
N LEU A 152 -23.41 -10.49 -16.88
CA LEU A 152 -24.18 -11.01 -15.75
C LEU A 152 -24.75 -9.87 -14.91
N LEU A 153 -23.94 -8.87 -14.57
CA LEU A 153 -24.36 -7.72 -13.76
C LEU A 153 -25.47 -6.88 -14.42
N LEU A 154 -25.51 -6.84 -15.75
CA LEU A 154 -26.51 -6.11 -16.53
C LEU A 154 -27.83 -6.88 -16.73
N LYS A 155 -27.94 -8.15 -16.29
CA LYS A 155 -29.24 -8.85 -16.28
C LYS A 155 -30.26 -8.05 -15.44
N PRO A 156 -31.53 -7.89 -15.87
CA PRO A 156 -32.51 -7.06 -15.18
C PRO A 156 -32.66 -7.37 -13.68
N GLU A 157 -32.58 -8.64 -13.32
CA GLU A 157 -32.67 -9.13 -11.94
C GLU A 157 -31.43 -8.78 -11.10
N MET A 158 -30.26 -8.68 -11.73
CA MET A 158 -29.02 -8.18 -11.11
C MET A 158 -29.06 -6.69 -10.90
N VAL A 159 -29.54 -5.92 -11.89
CA VAL A 159 -29.71 -4.47 -11.75
C VAL A 159 -30.69 -4.15 -10.60
N ALA A 160 -31.76 -4.93 -10.45
CA ALA A 160 -32.68 -4.80 -9.32
C ALA A 160 -32.00 -5.09 -7.97
N LEU A 161 -31.19 -6.15 -7.88
CA LEU A 161 -30.41 -6.45 -6.67
C LEU A 161 -29.41 -5.34 -6.34
N LEU A 162 -28.66 -4.84 -7.32
CA LEU A 162 -27.70 -3.76 -7.13
C LEU A 162 -28.38 -2.48 -6.64
N ARG A 163 -29.60 -2.21 -7.09
CA ARG A 163 -30.42 -1.09 -6.58
C ARG A 163 -30.81 -1.27 -5.11
N GLU A 164 -31.23 -2.46 -4.69
CA GLU A 164 -31.48 -2.78 -3.27
C GLU A 164 -30.20 -2.65 -2.44
N MET A 165 -29.08 -3.17 -2.94
CA MET A 165 -27.77 -3.06 -2.29
C MET A 165 -27.33 -1.61 -2.13
N ARG A 166 -27.69 -0.73 -3.06
CA ARG A 166 -27.38 0.70 -2.97
C ARG A 166 -28.10 1.40 -1.82
N GLN A 167 -29.27 0.91 -1.41
CA GLN A 167 -30.06 1.50 -0.33
C GLN A 167 -29.45 1.20 1.06
N ASP A 168 -28.67 0.13 1.20
CA ASP A 168 -27.91 -0.15 2.44
C ASP A 168 -26.59 0.64 2.43
N LEU A 169 -26.69 1.88 2.90
CA LEU A 169 -25.61 2.86 2.97
C LEU A 169 -24.41 2.41 3.81
N ILE A 170 -24.63 1.50 4.77
CA ILE A 170 -23.58 1.07 5.70
C ILE A 170 -22.78 -0.10 5.11
N ARG A 171 -23.47 -1.08 4.50
CA ARG A 171 -22.83 -2.37 4.16
C ARG A 171 -22.53 -2.54 2.68
N THR A 172 -23.38 -2.06 1.78
CA THR A 172 -23.29 -2.46 0.37
C THR A 172 -23.27 -1.30 -0.62
N ALA A 173 -23.68 -0.09 -0.25
CA ALA A 173 -23.70 1.07 -1.17
C ALA A 173 -22.33 1.34 -1.84
N LYS A 174 -21.26 1.48 -1.04
CA LYS A 174 -19.90 1.70 -1.56
C LYS A 174 -19.42 0.60 -2.52
N VAL A 175 -19.89 -0.62 -2.34
CA VAL A 175 -19.53 -1.75 -3.21
C VAL A 175 -20.23 -1.64 -4.55
N VAL A 176 -21.51 -1.23 -4.55
CA VAL A 176 -22.26 -0.97 -5.78
C VAL A 176 -21.67 0.21 -6.54
N ASP A 177 -21.31 1.30 -5.84
CA ASP A 177 -20.65 2.46 -6.47
C ASP A 177 -19.32 2.07 -7.13
N ALA A 178 -18.55 1.17 -6.50
CA ALA A 178 -17.32 0.63 -7.08
C ALA A 178 -17.59 -0.22 -8.33
N VAL A 179 -18.67 -1.00 -8.36
CA VAL A 179 -19.09 -1.77 -9.54
C VAL A 179 -19.50 -0.85 -10.69
N ASP A 180 -20.31 0.18 -10.42
CA ASP A 180 -20.69 1.19 -11.43
C ASP A 180 -19.45 1.91 -12.00
N SER A 181 -18.52 2.26 -11.12
CA SER A 181 -17.23 2.87 -11.50
C SER A 181 -16.41 1.93 -12.38
N ALA A 182 -16.34 0.65 -12.04
CA ALA A 182 -15.63 -0.37 -12.82
C ALA A 182 -16.22 -0.52 -14.23
N ILE A 183 -17.55 -0.56 -14.36
CA ILE A 183 -18.25 -0.62 -15.66
C ILE A 183 -17.93 0.61 -16.49
N THR A 184 -17.96 1.79 -15.88
CA THR A 184 -17.65 3.06 -16.56
C THR A 184 -16.20 3.09 -17.04
N VAL A 185 -15.24 2.77 -16.16
CA VAL A 185 -13.81 2.79 -16.47
C VAL A 185 -13.43 1.76 -17.52
N LYS A 186 -14.04 0.57 -17.49
CA LYS A 186 -13.81 -0.49 -18.47
C LYS A 186 -14.20 -0.09 -19.90
N SER A 187 -15.12 0.86 -20.05
CA SER A 187 -15.61 1.25 -21.38
C SER A 187 -14.49 1.83 -22.27
N PRO A 188 -14.38 1.43 -23.55
CA PRO A 188 -13.35 1.95 -24.46
C PRO A 188 -13.38 3.46 -24.60
N ARG A 189 -14.59 4.06 -24.66
CA ARG A 189 -14.76 5.52 -24.68
C ARG A 189 -14.10 6.18 -23.48
N PHE A 190 -14.29 5.63 -22.27
CA PHE A 190 -13.68 6.20 -21.08
C PHE A 190 -12.17 6.03 -21.11
N LEU A 191 -11.67 4.81 -21.36
CA LEU A 191 -10.24 4.53 -21.43
C LEU A 191 -9.53 5.45 -22.43
N LEU A 192 -10.10 5.60 -23.62
CA LEU A 192 -9.56 6.44 -24.68
C LEU A 192 -9.58 7.93 -24.31
N SER A 193 -10.70 8.44 -23.80
CA SER A 193 -10.83 9.86 -23.42
C SER A 193 -9.92 10.27 -22.26
N LYS A 194 -9.45 9.31 -21.47
CA LYS A 194 -8.48 9.52 -20.40
C LYS A 194 -7.02 9.36 -20.84
N LEU A 195 -6.76 8.83 -22.04
CA LEU A 195 -5.41 8.57 -22.55
C LEU A 195 -4.78 9.85 -23.16
N ARG A 196 -4.39 10.77 -22.28
CA ARG A 196 -3.72 12.04 -22.65
C ARG A 196 -2.21 11.87 -22.65
N ILE A 197 -1.67 11.54 -23.81
CA ILE A 197 -0.25 11.21 -24.00
C ILE A 197 0.50 12.19 -24.90
N VAL A 198 -0.22 13.08 -25.59
CA VAL A 198 0.36 13.99 -26.59
C VAL A 198 0.55 15.37 -25.95
N PRO A 199 1.81 15.81 -25.71
CA PRO A 199 2.09 17.16 -25.21
C PRO A 199 1.52 18.23 -26.15
N ARG A 200 1.31 19.43 -25.60
CA ARG A 200 0.92 20.57 -26.41
C ARG A 200 2.13 21.12 -27.17
N GLY A 201 1.91 21.63 -28.38
CA GLY A 201 2.97 22.26 -29.18
C GLY A 201 3.25 23.71 -28.81
N ASP A 202 2.35 24.33 -28.03
CA ASP A 202 2.43 25.74 -27.61
C ASP A 202 3.22 25.98 -26.32
N GLY A 203 3.59 24.92 -25.59
CA GLY A 203 4.32 25.00 -24.32
C GLY A 203 3.47 25.47 -23.13
N ASP A 204 2.14 25.51 -23.24
CA ASP A 204 1.25 25.88 -22.14
C ASP A 204 1.18 24.76 -21.08
N LEU A 205 1.64 25.07 -19.87
CA LEU A 205 1.69 24.13 -18.73
C LEU A 205 0.37 24.07 -17.94
N GLU A 206 -0.53 25.04 -18.09
CA GLU A 206 -1.81 25.08 -17.37
C GLU A 206 -2.88 24.23 -18.06
N GLN A 207 -2.77 24.09 -19.38
CA GLN A 207 -3.70 23.29 -20.16
C GLN A 207 -3.35 21.80 -20.16
N GLN A 208 -4.40 20.99 -20.30
CA GLN A 208 -4.23 19.55 -20.42
C GLN A 208 -3.64 19.19 -21.79
N TRP A 209 -2.80 18.16 -21.78
CA TRP A 209 -2.28 17.47 -22.94
C TRP A 209 -3.42 16.92 -23.79
N HIS A 210 -3.15 16.80 -25.08
CA HIS A 210 -4.09 16.26 -26.04
C HIS A 210 -4.30 14.76 -25.80
N GLY A 211 -5.55 14.34 -25.92
CA GLY A 211 -5.89 12.93 -25.95
C GLY A 211 -5.43 12.32 -27.28
N ILE A 212 -5.13 11.03 -27.27
CA ILE A 212 -4.79 10.33 -28.53
C ILE A 212 -5.97 10.31 -29.51
N ASP A 213 -7.20 10.47 -29.02
CA ASP A 213 -8.43 10.57 -29.80
C ASP A 213 -8.50 11.80 -30.69
N SER A 214 -7.86 12.92 -30.33
CA SER A 214 -7.81 14.12 -31.18
C SER A 214 -6.71 14.06 -32.26
N VAL A 215 -5.71 13.18 -32.09
CA VAL A 215 -4.53 13.11 -32.98
C VAL A 215 -4.60 11.91 -33.94
N MET A 216 -5.22 10.81 -33.53
CA MET A 216 -5.22 9.56 -34.30
C MET A 216 -5.91 9.62 -35.68
N PHE A 217 -6.57 10.74 -36.02
CA PHE A 217 -7.29 10.98 -37.29
C PHE A 217 -6.64 12.01 -38.21
N ALA A 218 -5.40 12.43 -37.94
CA ALA A 218 -4.74 13.58 -38.59
C ALA A 218 -4.77 13.58 -40.14
N ASP A 219 -4.68 12.41 -40.78
CA ASP A 219 -4.58 12.30 -42.25
C ASP A 219 -5.91 11.97 -42.95
N GLY A 220 -7.01 11.91 -42.20
CA GLY A 220 -8.33 11.56 -42.78
C GLY A 220 -8.51 10.09 -43.19
N GLU A 221 -7.53 9.22 -42.96
CA GLU A 221 -7.71 7.78 -43.13
C GLU A 221 -8.62 7.17 -42.05
N VAL A 222 -9.45 6.22 -42.45
CA VAL A 222 -10.38 5.50 -41.57
C VAL A 222 -9.57 4.56 -40.68
N PRO A 223 -9.76 4.57 -39.35
CA PRO A 223 -9.19 3.54 -38.47
C PRO A 223 -9.52 2.12 -38.95
N LEU A 224 -8.68 1.15 -38.60
CA LEU A 224 -8.88 -0.24 -39.00
C LEU A 224 -10.23 -0.79 -38.51
N PRO A 225 -10.87 -1.73 -39.24
CA PRO A 225 -12.16 -2.31 -38.86
C PRO A 225 -12.06 -3.03 -37.50
N GLY A 226 -12.98 -2.73 -36.58
CA GLY A 226 -13.27 -3.59 -35.42
C GLY A 226 -12.84 -3.08 -34.03
N SER A 227 -12.19 -1.93 -33.89
CA SER A 227 -11.95 -1.36 -32.56
C SER A 227 -11.79 0.16 -32.57
N MET A 228 -12.46 0.85 -31.66
CA MET A 228 -12.51 2.33 -31.45
C MET A 228 -13.46 3.15 -32.34
N LEU A 229 -13.87 2.67 -33.53
CA LEU A 229 -14.58 3.48 -34.54
C LEU A 229 -15.99 3.96 -34.21
N LEU A 230 -16.69 3.35 -33.26
CA LEU A 230 -18.07 3.76 -32.90
C LEU A 230 -18.13 4.78 -31.75
N GLN A 231 -17.00 5.11 -31.11
CA GLN A 231 -17.00 5.88 -29.84
C GLN A 231 -16.04 7.07 -29.79
N ALA A 232 -15.00 7.12 -30.62
CA ALA A 232 -14.21 8.33 -30.79
C ALA A 232 -14.89 9.22 -31.83
N GLU A 233 -15.60 10.25 -31.38
CA GLU A 233 -16.11 11.28 -32.28
C GLU A 233 -14.91 11.98 -32.93
N LYS A 234 -14.91 12.12 -34.26
CA LYS A 234 -13.84 12.82 -34.98
C LYS A 234 -13.89 14.30 -34.60
N GLY A 235 -13.02 14.70 -33.68
CA GLY A 235 -12.79 16.10 -33.31
C GLY A 235 -11.88 16.81 -34.32
N PRO A 236 -11.82 18.15 -34.29
CA PRO A 236 -10.81 18.89 -35.03
C PRO A 236 -9.41 18.50 -34.51
N ALA A 237 -8.45 18.37 -35.42
CA ALA A 237 -7.05 18.15 -35.04
C ALA A 237 -6.55 19.35 -34.21
N PRO A 238 -5.67 19.11 -33.21
CA PRO A 238 -5.05 20.19 -32.44
C PRO A 238 -4.36 21.21 -33.34
N ALA A 239 -4.72 22.49 -33.18
CA ALA A 239 -4.19 23.57 -34.01
C ALA A 239 -2.75 23.98 -33.63
N ASP A 240 -2.30 23.60 -32.44
CA ASP A 240 -0.96 23.86 -31.90
C ASP A 240 0.11 22.85 -32.37
N LEU A 241 -0.28 21.79 -33.08
CA LEU A 241 0.63 20.77 -33.61
C LEU A 241 0.79 20.92 -35.12
N THR A 242 2.03 20.76 -35.61
CA THR A 242 2.29 20.73 -37.07
C THR A 242 1.78 19.42 -37.68
N PRO A 243 1.47 19.39 -38.99
CA PRO A 243 1.10 18.15 -39.68
C PRO A 243 2.14 17.03 -39.51
N GLU A 244 3.43 17.37 -39.48
CA GLU A 244 4.52 16.42 -39.23
C GLU A 244 4.48 15.83 -37.82
N GLN A 245 4.22 16.66 -36.79
CA GLN A 245 4.07 16.20 -35.42
C GLN A 245 2.83 15.31 -35.24
N LEU A 246 1.73 15.66 -35.91
CA LEU A 246 0.51 14.85 -35.90
C LEU A 246 0.75 13.47 -36.54
N ALA A 247 1.38 13.41 -37.72
CA ALA A 247 1.71 12.15 -38.39
C ALA A 247 2.69 11.30 -37.57
N ALA A 248 3.70 11.92 -36.94
CA ALA A 248 4.68 11.23 -36.10
C ALA A 248 4.07 10.48 -34.90
N VAL A 249 2.86 10.86 -34.46
CA VAL A 249 2.10 10.16 -33.41
C VAL A 249 1.03 9.25 -34.01
N ALA A 250 0.30 9.72 -35.02
CA ALA A 250 -0.81 8.99 -35.62
C ALA A 250 -0.34 7.71 -36.34
N ASP A 251 0.81 7.75 -37.04
CA ASP A 251 1.32 6.58 -37.79
C ASP A 251 1.70 5.43 -36.86
N PRO A 252 2.55 5.62 -35.81
CA PRO A 252 2.86 4.55 -34.89
C PRO A 252 1.64 4.07 -34.11
N TRP A 253 0.69 4.96 -33.76
CA TRP A 253 -0.55 4.56 -33.10
C TRP A 253 -1.43 3.66 -33.99
N ARG A 254 -1.63 4.02 -35.26
CA ARG A 254 -2.36 3.17 -36.23
C ARG A 254 -1.68 1.82 -36.43
N ALA A 255 -0.34 1.83 -36.57
CA ALA A 255 0.44 0.61 -36.68
C ALA A 255 0.29 -0.28 -35.44
N PHE A 256 0.30 0.32 -34.24
CA PHE A 256 0.12 -0.36 -32.96
C PHE A 256 -1.24 -1.04 -32.87
N VAL A 257 -2.32 -0.30 -33.11
CA VAL A 257 -3.70 -0.83 -33.09
C VAL A 257 -3.84 -1.95 -34.13
N GLY A 258 -3.33 -1.73 -35.34
CA GLY A 258 -3.44 -2.70 -36.42
C GLY A 258 -2.68 -3.99 -36.18
N ALA A 259 -1.45 -3.89 -35.66
CA ALA A 259 -0.68 -5.05 -35.27
C ALA A 259 -1.35 -5.81 -34.11
N TRP A 260 -1.93 -5.10 -33.14
CA TRP A 260 -2.66 -5.71 -32.03
C TRP A 260 -3.87 -6.52 -32.50
N LEU A 261 -4.70 -5.94 -33.37
CA LEU A 261 -5.89 -6.62 -33.93
C LEU A 261 -5.54 -7.83 -34.78
N ARG A 262 -4.37 -7.83 -35.44
CA ARG A 262 -3.84 -8.97 -36.20
C ARG A 262 -3.08 -9.97 -35.33
N VAL A 263 -2.92 -9.72 -34.02
CA VAL A 263 -2.15 -10.56 -33.10
C VAL A 263 -0.67 -10.68 -33.55
N ASP A 264 -0.13 -9.59 -34.10
CA ASP A 264 1.25 -9.47 -34.62
C ASP A 264 2.16 -8.82 -33.56
N ALA A 265 2.87 -9.64 -32.79
CA ALA A 265 3.71 -9.16 -31.68
C ALA A 265 4.90 -8.32 -32.16
N GLU A 266 5.52 -8.65 -33.30
CA GLU A 266 6.66 -7.91 -33.83
C GLU A 266 6.23 -6.52 -34.30
N GLY A 267 5.09 -6.44 -35.01
CA GLY A 267 4.46 -5.19 -35.40
C GLY A 267 4.11 -4.32 -34.19
N VAL A 268 3.56 -4.92 -33.12
CA VAL A 268 3.28 -4.20 -31.86
C VAL A 268 4.55 -3.66 -31.24
N ASN A 269 5.59 -4.49 -31.08
CA ASN A 269 6.84 -4.09 -30.43
C ASN A 269 7.51 -2.93 -31.15
N LYS A 270 7.52 -2.96 -32.49
CA LYS A 270 8.02 -1.87 -33.32
C LYS A 270 7.19 -0.60 -33.15
N ALA A 271 5.87 -0.70 -33.32
CA ALA A 271 4.98 0.46 -33.25
C ALA A 271 5.00 1.15 -31.88
N VAL A 272 5.09 0.37 -30.82
CA VAL A 272 5.23 0.86 -29.44
C VAL A 272 6.56 1.59 -29.24
N ALA A 273 7.67 1.06 -29.75
CA ALA A 273 8.97 1.71 -29.68
C ALA A 273 8.99 3.03 -30.45
N ASP A 274 8.40 3.04 -31.66
CA ASP A 274 8.30 4.23 -32.51
C ASP A 274 7.45 5.32 -31.83
N LEU A 275 6.29 4.95 -31.25
CA LEU A 275 5.43 5.85 -30.50
C LEU A 275 6.14 6.44 -29.27
N ALA A 276 6.81 5.59 -28.49
CA ALA A 276 7.54 6.02 -27.30
C ALA A 276 8.72 6.97 -27.64
N ALA A 277 9.33 6.81 -28.81
CA ALA A 277 10.39 7.68 -29.29
C ALA A 277 9.86 9.01 -29.89
N ALA A 278 8.61 9.05 -30.36
CA ALA A 278 8.01 10.23 -30.97
C ALA A 278 7.51 11.24 -29.93
N LEU A 279 6.80 10.79 -28.88
CA LEU A 279 6.13 11.68 -27.92
C LEU A 279 7.06 12.72 -27.25
N PRO A 280 8.28 12.36 -26.79
CA PRO A 280 9.18 13.35 -26.17
C PRO A 280 9.69 14.41 -27.14
N LYS A 281 9.61 14.18 -28.46
CA LYS A 281 10.08 15.11 -29.49
C LYS A 281 9.07 16.23 -29.79
N ILE A 282 7.83 16.09 -29.32
CA ILE A 282 6.75 17.06 -29.57
C ILE A 282 7.00 18.33 -28.75
N ASP A 283 7.28 18.17 -27.46
CA ASP A 283 7.67 19.25 -26.56
C ASP A 283 8.86 18.81 -25.70
N PRO A 284 10.09 18.85 -26.23
CA PRO A 284 11.29 18.41 -25.51
C PRO A 284 11.58 19.24 -24.25
N ALA A 285 11.08 20.48 -24.18
CA ALA A 285 11.37 21.40 -23.09
C ALA A 285 10.54 21.08 -21.85
N ASN A 286 9.27 20.69 -22.02
CA ASN A 286 8.36 20.40 -20.91
C ASN A 286 8.04 18.91 -20.72
N TYR A 287 8.55 18.02 -21.57
CA TYR A 287 8.40 16.59 -21.36
C TYR A 287 9.10 16.16 -20.06
N PRO A 288 8.46 15.34 -19.20
CA PRO A 288 9.07 14.89 -17.95
C PRO A 288 10.36 14.09 -18.17
N ASP A 289 11.25 14.15 -17.18
CA ASP A 289 12.50 13.37 -17.17
C ASP A 289 12.22 11.86 -17.31
N GLN A 290 12.82 11.25 -18.34
CA GLN A 290 12.69 9.83 -18.64
C GLN A 290 13.19 8.95 -17.48
N ASN A 291 14.19 9.41 -16.73
CA ASN A 291 14.66 8.65 -15.57
C ASN A 291 13.55 8.54 -14.51
N ARG A 292 12.84 9.63 -14.23
CA ARG A 292 11.71 9.65 -13.28
C ARG A 292 10.60 8.68 -13.70
N LEU A 293 10.22 8.68 -14.99
CA LEU A 293 9.21 7.76 -15.51
C LEU A 293 9.67 6.29 -15.42
N SER A 294 10.95 6.02 -15.71
CA SER A 294 11.53 4.68 -15.60
C SER A 294 11.56 4.17 -14.16
N TRP A 295 11.84 5.05 -13.20
CA TRP A 295 11.80 4.76 -11.77
C TRP A 295 10.37 4.51 -11.28
N GLU A 296 9.39 5.29 -11.76
CA GLU A 296 7.98 5.03 -11.46
C GLU A 296 7.53 3.66 -12.00
N TYR A 297 7.87 3.36 -13.25
CA TYR A 297 7.64 2.05 -13.85
C TYR A 297 8.23 0.92 -12.99
N TRP A 298 9.51 1.03 -12.64
CA TRP A 298 10.22 0.03 -11.85
C TRP A 298 9.60 -0.14 -10.45
N TYR A 299 9.24 0.97 -9.80
CA TYR A 299 8.64 0.96 -8.47
C TYR A 299 7.35 0.16 -8.45
N PHE A 300 6.42 0.40 -9.38
CA PHE A 300 5.16 -0.36 -9.45
C PHE A 300 5.37 -1.81 -9.92
N ALA A 301 6.27 -2.05 -10.88
CA ALA A 301 6.59 -3.39 -11.36
C ALA A 301 7.17 -4.29 -10.24
N ASN A 302 7.88 -3.71 -9.28
CA ASN A 302 8.41 -4.42 -8.10
C ASN A 302 7.44 -4.45 -6.91
N GLY A 303 6.15 -4.24 -7.15
CA GLY A 303 5.12 -4.25 -6.11
C GLY A 303 5.39 -3.18 -5.05
N HIS A 304 5.82 -1.99 -5.48
CA HIS A 304 6.03 -0.79 -4.65
C HIS A 304 6.88 -1.08 -3.39
N MET A 305 7.77 -2.07 -3.50
CA MET A 305 8.71 -2.54 -2.49
C MET A 305 8.09 -3.00 -1.16
N THR A 306 6.80 -3.34 -1.11
CA THR A 306 6.17 -3.80 0.15
C THR A 306 6.70 -5.13 0.65
N LYS A 307 7.27 -5.98 -0.22
CA LYS A 307 7.90 -7.28 0.13
C LYS A 307 9.05 -7.17 1.14
N VAL A 308 9.55 -5.96 1.44
CA VAL A 308 10.50 -5.69 2.53
C VAL A 308 9.98 -6.19 3.89
N TRP A 309 8.66 -6.38 4.05
CA TRP A 309 8.08 -7.04 5.23
C TRP A 309 8.71 -8.42 5.54
N LEU A 310 9.15 -9.18 4.51
CA LEU A 310 9.83 -10.46 4.69
C LEU A 310 11.21 -10.31 5.35
N VAL A 311 11.93 -9.24 5.00
CA VAL A 311 13.24 -8.93 5.60
C VAL A 311 13.05 -8.48 7.04
N TYR A 312 12.01 -7.68 7.32
CA TYR A 312 11.63 -7.35 8.70
C TYR A 312 11.20 -8.58 9.50
N LEU A 313 10.44 -9.52 8.91
CA LEU A 313 10.09 -10.78 9.57
C LEU A 313 11.35 -11.57 9.97
N ALA A 314 12.31 -11.72 9.05
CA ALA A 314 13.58 -12.38 9.34
C ALA A 314 14.35 -11.68 10.47
N ALA A 315 14.40 -10.33 10.46
CA ALA A 315 14.99 -9.55 11.54
C ALA A 315 14.28 -9.76 12.88
N SER A 316 12.94 -9.72 12.90
CA SER A 316 12.12 -9.96 14.09
C SER A 316 12.38 -11.33 14.70
N VAL A 317 12.42 -12.38 13.88
CA VAL A 317 12.72 -13.75 14.35
C VAL A 317 14.13 -13.82 14.95
N LEU A 318 15.15 -13.31 14.26
CA LEU A 318 16.53 -13.34 14.73
C LEU A 318 16.73 -12.53 16.02
N LEU A 319 16.16 -11.33 16.11
CA LEU A 319 16.25 -10.48 17.30
C LEU A 319 15.48 -11.08 18.49
N LEU A 320 14.31 -11.68 18.24
CA LEU A 320 13.57 -12.41 19.28
C LEU A 320 14.36 -13.63 19.77
N MET A 321 14.97 -14.38 18.85
CA MET A 321 15.84 -15.51 19.21
C MET A 321 17.04 -15.06 20.05
N ALA A 322 17.67 -13.95 19.66
CA ALA A 322 18.78 -13.35 20.38
C ALA A 322 18.39 -12.96 21.82
N PHE A 323 17.18 -12.42 22.00
CA PHE A 323 16.66 -12.03 23.30
C PHE A 323 16.33 -13.24 24.18
N VAL A 324 15.54 -14.20 23.67
CA VAL A 324 15.05 -15.36 24.43
C VAL A 324 16.18 -16.33 24.79
N TRP A 325 17.02 -16.70 23.82
CA TRP A 325 18.07 -17.70 24.01
C TRP A 325 19.46 -17.11 24.30
N LYS A 326 19.58 -15.78 24.39
CA LYS A 326 20.86 -15.08 24.60
C LYS A 326 21.93 -15.52 23.59
N TRP A 327 21.52 -15.76 22.34
CA TRP A 327 22.41 -16.26 21.29
C TRP A 327 23.13 -15.11 20.59
N PRO A 328 24.46 -14.94 20.77
CA PRO A 328 25.19 -13.78 20.24
C PRO A 328 25.20 -13.70 18.71
N MET A 329 25.25 -14.84 18.01
CA MET A 329 25.24 -14.84 16.54
C MET A 329 23.88 -14.37 16.00
N ALA A 330 22.77 -14.81 16.59
CA ALA A 330 21.44 -14.31 16.22
C ALA A 330 21.31 -12.81 16.49
N LYS A 331 21.98 -12.27 17.52
CA LYS A 331 21.99 -10.82 17.77
C LYS A 331 22.67 -10.08 16.62
N VAL A 332 23.87 -10.52 16.22
CA VAL A 332 24.63 -9.89 15.12
C VAL A 332 23.88 -10.02 13.79
N LEU A 333 23.41 -11.22 13.46
CA LEU A 333 22.63 -11.45 12.23
C LEU A 333 21.32 -10.65 12.25
N GLY A 334 20.63 -10.61 13.40
CA GLY A 334 19.39 -9.85 13.57
C GLY A 334 19.58 -8.36 13.32
N PHE A 335 20.64 -7.75 13.85
CA PHE A 335 20.97 -6.36 13.52
C PHE A 335 21.38 -6.15 12.07
N GLY A 336 22.14 -7.06 11.48
CA GLY A 336 22.52 -6.99 10.06
C GLY A 336 21.28 -7.01 9.16
N VAL A 337 20.38 -7.97 9.37
CA VAL A 337 19.14 -8.10 8.60
C VAL A 337 18.19 -6.92 8.87
N PHE A 338 18.10 -6.43 10.11
CA PHE A 338 17.33 -5.23 10.44
C PHE A 338 17.88 -3.99 9.72
N GLY A 339 19.19 -3.81 9.69
CA GLY A 339 19.84 -2.72 8.95
C GLY A 339 19.53 -2.77 7.45
N ILE A 340 19.59 -3.97 6.85
CA ILE A 340 19.19 -4.17 5.44
C ILE A 340 17.71 -3.80 5.24
N ALA A 341 16.82 -4.22 6.14
CA ALA A 341 15.40 -3.89 6.06
C ALA A 341 15.17 -2.36 6.12
N VAL A 342 15.85 -1.66 7.03
CA VAL A 342 15.79 -0.19 7.15
C VAL A 342 16.31 0.49 5.89
N LEU A 343 17.41 0.02 5.30
CA LEU A 343 17.96 0.57 4.06
C LEU A 343 17.00 0.39 2.88
N LEU A 344 16.45 -0.82 2.71
CA LEU A 344 15.46 -1.10 1.67
C LEU A 344 14.18 -0.29 1.84
N HIS A 345 13.71 -0.14 3.09
CA HIS A 345 12.53 0.67 3.39
C HIS A 345 12.80 2.17 3.15
N THR A 346 14.00 2.65 3.50
CA THR A 346 14.42 4.02 3.19
C THR A 346 14.46 4.25 1.69
N ALA A 347 15.05 3.32 0.93
CA ALA A 347 15.02 3.40 -0.54
C ALA A 347 13.59 3.44 -1.09
N ALA A 348 12.67 2.64 -0.53
CA ALA A 348 11.26 2.63 -0.95
C ALA A 348 10.55 3.97 -0.71
N VAL A 349 10.71 4.55 0.48
CA VAL A 349 10.08 5.85 0.84
C VAL A 349 10.71 6.99 0.04
N MET A 350 12.05 7.03 -0.09
CA MET A 350 12.76 8.07 -0.84
C MET A 350 12.45 8.00 -2.34
N LEU A 351 12.40 6.80 -2.91
CA LEU A 351 12.00 6.60 -4.30
C LEU A 351 10.55 7.06 -4.53
N ARG A 352 9.64 6.74 -3.59
CA ARG A 352 8.26 7.22 -3.66
C ARG A 352 8.18 8.74 -3.57
N TRP A 353 8.96 9.37 -2.69
CA TRP A 353 9.03 10.84 -2.60
C TRP A 353 9.51 11.46 -3.92
N TYR A 354 10.58 10.93 -4.51
CA TYR A 354 11.10 11.37 -5.80
C TYR A 354 10.06 11.22 -6.95
N ILE A 355 9.36 10.08 -7.00
CA ILE A 355 8.33 9.84 -8.02
C ILE A 355 7.11 10.76 -7.83
N ALA A 356 6.67 10.94 -6.58
CA ALA A 356 5.45 11.68 -6.26
C ALA A 356 5.60 13.20 -6.34
N ASP A 357 6.83 13.73 -6.34
CA ASP A 357 7.14 15.18 -6.18
C ASP A 357 6.68 15.81 -4.86
N ARG A 358 6.30 14.97 -3.91
CA ARG A 358 5.79 15.41 -2.62
C ARG A 358 6.09 14.34 -1.60
N TRP A 359 6.13 14.76 -0.34
CA TRP A 359 6.27 13.82 0.74
C TRP A 359 5.13 12.78 0.72
N PRO A 360 5.43 11.49 0.92
CA PRO A 360 4.44 10.42 0.85
C PRO A 360 3.63 10.34 2.15
N ASN A 361 2.63 11.21 2.31
CA ASN A 361 1.63 11.18 3.40
C ASN A 361 0.21 11.60 2.94
N SER A 362 -0.11 11.45 1.66
CA SER A 362 -1.41 11.89 1.10
C SER A 362 -2.55 10.90 1.31
N ASN A 363 -2.25 9.62 1.51
CA ASN A 363 -3.22 8.55 1.63
C ASN A 363 -2.81 7.52 2.70
N MET A 364 -3.69 6.57 3.01
CA MET A 364 -3.44 5.58 4.07
C MET A 364 -2.25 4.64 3.78
N PHE A 365 -2.02 4.26 2.52
CA PHE A 365 -0.85 3.47 2.15
C PHE A 365 0.43 4.23 2.53
N GLU A 366 0.52 5.48 2.08
CA GLU A 366 1.64 6.37 2.34
C GLU A 366 1.86 6.58 3.84
N ALA A 367 0.81 6.96 4.58
CA ALA A 367 0.89 7.16 6.03
C ALA A 367 1.38 5.90 6.78
N VAL A 368 0.89 4.71 6.44
CA VAL A 368 1.29 3.45 7.09
C VAL A 368 2.75 3.11 6.80
N THR A 369 3.18 3.20 5.56
CA THR A 369 4.57 2.91 5.15
C THR A 369 5.55 3.92 5.77
N THR A 370 5.24 5.21 5.70
CA THR A 370 6.07 6.28 6.28
C THR A 370 6.14 6.18 7.80
N ALA A 371 5.04 5.88 8.50
CA ALA A 371 5.05 5.65 9.95
C ALA A 371 5.99 4.51 10.34
N ALA A 372 5.88 3.37 9.65
CA ALA A 372 6.72 2.21 9.88
C ALA A 372 8.21 2.49 9.62
N TRP A 373 8.52 3.28 8.58
CA TRP A 373 9.87 3.74 8.30
C TRP A 373 10.42 4.64 9.42
N MET A 374 9.62 5.62 9.88
CA MET A 374 10.01 6.48 11.01
C MET A 374 10.26 5.69 12.30
N GLY A 375 9.43 4.67 12.59
CA GLY A 375 9.63 3.78 13.73
C GLY A 375 10.88 2.91 13.63
N ALA A 376 11.23 2.47 12.41
CA ALA A 376 12.45 1.71 12.19
C ALA A 376 13.70 2.60 12.33
N LEU A 377 13.66 3.86 11.84
CA LEU A 377 14.73 4.83 12.05
C LEU A 377 14.89 5.23 13.51
N SER A 378 13.79 5.47 14.22
CA SER A 378 13.85 5.77 15.66
C SER A 378 14.37 4.58 16.46
N ALA A 379 14.03 3.35 16.07
CA ALA A 379 14.62 2.15 16.65
C ALA A 379 16.15 2.09 16.46
N VAL A 380 16.67 2.40 15.26
CA VAL A 380 18.12 2.49 15.02
C VAL A 380 18.75 3.57 15.89
N PHE A 381 18.14 4.75 15.96
CA PHE A 381 18.62 5.87 16.75
C PHE A 381 18.66 5.54 18.25
N ILE A 382 17.57 5.03 18.82
CA ILE A 382 17.50 4.67 20.25
C ILE A 382 18.44 3.50 20.56
N GLU A 383 18.55 2.53 19.66
CA GLU A 383 19.48 1.40 19.80
C GLU A 383 20.93 1.87 19.85
N TRP A 384 21.31 2.90 19.08
CA TRP A 384 22.66 3.47 19.11
C TRP A 384 23.07 3.94 20.52
N PHE A 385 22.16 4.61 21.24
CA PHE A 385 22.40 5.06 22.61
C PHE A 385 22.30 3.91 23.62
N THR A 386 21.41 2.96 23.38
CA THR A 386 21.12 1.85 24.32
C THR A 386 21.96 0.60 24.07
N ARG A 387 22.85 0.58 23.08
CA ARG A 387 23.68 -0.58 22.68
C ARG A 387 24.55 -1.17 23.80
N ARG A 388 24.92 -0.35 24.79
CA ARG A 388 25.71 -0.77 25.97
C ARG A 388 24.84 -1.16 27.18
N THR A 389 23.52 -1.07 27.06
CA THR A 389 22.56 -1.37 28.14
C THR A 389 21.95 -2.76 27.96
N ALA A 390 21.27 -3.24 29.00
CA ALA A 390 20.51 -4.49 28.95
C ALA A 390 19.29 -4.44 28.01
N MET A 391 18.87 -3.24 27.59
CA MET A 391 17.76 -3.03 26.65
C MET A 391 18.15 -3.28 25.18
N SER A 392 19.44 -3.48 24.89
CA SER A 392 19.92 -3.61 23.52
C SER A 392 19.27 -4.78 22.77
N GLY A 393 18.74 -4.48 21.59
CA GLY A 393 18.04 -5.38 20.68
C GLY A 393 16.53 -5.26 20.76
N LEU A 394 15.97 -4.73 21.85
CA LEU A 394 14.52 -4.64 22.03
C LEU A 394 13.89 -3.49 21.25
N PHE A 395 14.59 -2.35 21.08
CA PHE A 395 14.11 -1.27 20.23
C PHE A 395 14.13 -1.68 18.76
N ALA A 396 15.22 -2.30 18.31
CA ALA A 396 15.30 -2.90 16.99
C ALA A 396 14.23 -3.98 16.77
N LEU A 397 13.96 -4.82 17.78
CA LEU A 397 12.89 -5.82 17.71
C LEU A 397 11.51 -5.16 17.57
N GLY A 398 11.23 -4.12 18.34
CA GLY A 398 10.00 -3.32 18.24
C GLY A 398 9.85 -2.72 16.84
N GLY A 399 10.88 -2.02 16.35
CA GLY A 399 10.89 -1.44 15.01
C GLY A 399 10.76 -2.48 13.89
N ALA A 400 11.39 -3.65 14.05
CA ALA A 400 11.29 -4.76 13.09
C ALA A 400 9.86 -5.34 13.04
N ILE A 401 9.23 -5.57 14.20
CA ILE A 401 7.86 -6.09 14.25
C ILE A 401 6.87 -5.05 13.71
N SER A 402 7.02 -3.76 14.06
CA SER A 402 6.20 -2.68 13.49
C SER A 402 6.34 -2.60 11.97
N GLY A 403 7.58 -2.61 11.46
CA GLY A 403 7.88 -2.59 10.03
C GLY A 403 7.32 -3.79 9.29
N MET A 404 7.45 -4.99 9.88
CA MET A 404 6.85 -6.22 9.37
C MET A 404 5.34 -6.08 9.26
N VAL A 405 4.64 -5.75 10.36
CA VAL A 405 3.17 -5.69 10.39
C VAL A 405 2.61 -4.65 9.42
N ALA A 406 3.21 -3.44 9.39
CA ALA A 406 2.76 -2.35 8.54
C ALA A 406 2.93 -2.66 7.04
N LEU A 407 4.11 -3.13 6.62
CA LEU A 407 4.37 -3.48 5.23
C LEU A 407 3.63 -4.75 4.80
N MET A 408 3.41 -5.68 5.72
CA MET A 408 2.56 -6.85 5.51
C MET A 408 1.11 -6.43 5.27
N ALA A 409 0.58 -5.49 6.05
CA ALA A 409 -0.75 -4.94 5.83
C ALA A 409 -0.85 -4.25 4.46
N ALA A 410 0.15 -3.43 4.10
CA ALA A 410 0.22 -2.78 2.78
C ALA A 410 0.28 -3.79 1.62
N TYR A 411 0.91 -4.95 1.82
CA TYR A 411 0.98 -6.02 0.82
C TYR A 411 -0.34 -6.80 0.67
N PHE A 412 -0.98 -7.17 1.79
CA PHE A 412 -2.16 -8.06 1.77
C PHE A 412 -3.50 -7.32 1.71
N LEU A 413 -3.55 -6.02 2.00
CA LEU A 413 -4.77 -5.21 1.97
C LEU A 413 -4.72 -4.09 0.92
N PRO A 414 -4.37 -4.36 -0.36
CA PRO A 414 -4.20 -3.33 -1.39
C PRO A 414 -5.49 -2.58 -1.76
N VAL A 415 -6.66 -3.14 -1.42
CA VAL A 415 -7.96 -2.49 -1.63
C VAL A 415 -8.26 -1.43 -0.56
N GLN A 416 -7.65 -1.55 0.61
CA GLN A 416 -7.74 -0.58 1.72
C GLN A 416 -6.55 0.38 1.70
N LEU A 417 -5.37 -0.14 1.35
CA LEU A 417 -4.12 0.60 1.27
C LEU A 417 -3.74 0.72 -0.20
N ASN A 418 -4.45 1.58 -0.93
CA ASN A 418 -4.22 1.80 -2.35
C ASN A 418 -2.81 2.39 -2.59
N PRO A 419 -1.92 1.68 -3.31
CA PRO A 419 -0.55 2.14 -3.52
C PRO A 419 -0.42 3.21 -4.61
N ASN A 420 -1.49 3.49 -5.38
CA ASN A 420 -1.46 4.44 -6.49
C ASN A 420 -1.13 5.86 -6.00
N ILE A 421 -0.42 6.62 -6.84
CA ILE A 421 0.00 7.99 -6.53
C ILE A 421 -1.00 8.94 -7.20
N THR A 422 -1.91 9.47 -6.38
CA THR A 422 -2.90 10.47 -6.77
C THR A 422 -2.45 11.88 -6.40
N ASN A 423 -3.15 12.86 -6.94
CA ASN A 423 -2.98 14.24 -6.50
C ASN A 423 -3.47 14.43 -5.08
N MET A 424 -2.75 15.30 -4.37
CA MET A 424 -3.07 15.63 -3.01
C MET A 424 -4.34 16.50 -3.01
N MET A 425 -5.29 16.22 -2.13
CA MET A 425 -6.49 17.06 -2.05
C MET A 425 -6.10 18.49 -1.64
N PRO A 426 -6.85 19.52 -2.06
CA PRO A 426 -6.52 20.91 -1.73
C PRO A 426 -6.35 21.15 -0.23
N VAL A 427 -7.18 20.52 0.61
CA VAL A 427 -7.10 20.63 2.08
C VAL A 427 -5.79 20.10 2.66
N LEU A 428 -5.07 19.23 1.92
CA LEU A 428 -3.77 18.71 2.33
C LEU A 428 -2.60 19.64 1.96
N HIS A 429 -2.83 20.72 1.21
CA HIS A 429 -1.83 21.74 0.89
C HIS A 429 -1.70 22.77 2.01
N ASP A 430 -1.65 22.31 3.26
CA ASP A 430 -1.50 23.15 4.44
C ASP A 430 -0.32 22.67 5.30
N MET A 431 0.53 23.62 5.70
CA MET A 431 1.74 23.34 6.49
C MET A 431 1.40 22.69 7.84
N TRP A 432 0.31 23.11 8.49
CA TRP A 432 -0.09 22.54 9.77
C TRP A 432 -0.55 21.11 9.63
N LEU A 433 -1.31 20.77 8.58
CA LEU A 433 -1.68 19.37 8.34
C LEU A 433 -0.46 18.50 8.09
N TYR A 434 0.51 19.01 7.34
CA TYR A 434 1.74 18.30 7.03
C TYR A 434 2.52 17.97 8.31
N ILE A 435 2.73 18.95 9.19
CA ILE A 435 3.44 18.77 10.45
C ILE A 435 2.62 17.86 11.39
N HIS A 436 1.32 18.12 11.55
CA HIS A 436 0.41 17.32 12.36
C HIS A 436 0.45 15.84 11.96
N THR A 437 0.27 15.55 10.67
CA THR A 437 0.20 14.17 10.15
C THR A 437 1.50 13.44 10.40
N ASN A 438 2.66 14.06 10.17
CA ASN A 438 3.95 13.43 10.43
C ASN A 438 4.18 13.16 11.92
N VAL A 439 3.80 14.09 12.80
CA VAL A 439 3.99 13.92 14.24
C VAL A 439 3.04 12.85 14.80
N ILE A 440 1.78 12.83 14.36
CA ILE A 440 0.80 11.87 14.87
C ILE A 440 1.11 10.44 14.41
N ILE A 441 1.48 10.22 13.14
CA ILE A 441 1.85 8.88 12.64
C ILE A 441 3.14 8.38 13.30
N PHE A 442 4.07 9.29 13.63
CA PHE A 442 5.28 8.94 14.36
C PHE A 442 4.98 8.55 15.82
N ALA A 443 4.07 9.26 16.48
CA ALA A 443 3.59 8.83 17.80
C ALA A 443 2.96 7.44 17.74
N TYR A 444 2.13 7.18 16.72
CA TYR A 444 1.41 5.90 16.56
C TYR A 444 2.34 4.70 16.39
N VAL A 445 3.40 4.82 15.58
CA VAL A 445 4.35 3.70 15.44
C VAL A 445 5.10 3.42 16.74
N LEU A 446 5.43 4.44 17.53
CA LEU A 446 6.08 4.27 18.83
C LEU A 446 5.15 3.63 19.87
N ILE A 447 3.86 3.99 19.87
CA ILE A 447 2.83 3.33 20.68
C ILE A 447 2.76 1.84 20.32
N PHE A 448 2.75 1.51 19.03
CA PHE A 448 2.74 0.12 18.59
C PHE A 448 4.01 -0.64 19.00
N MET A 449 5.19 -0.01 18.89
CA MET A 449 6.45 -0.58 19.40
C MET A 449 6.39 -0.83 20.92
N ALA A 450 5.81 0.09 21.69
CA ALA A 450 5.62 -0.08 23.13
C ALA A 450 4.68 -1.26 23.45
N ALA A 451 3.63 -1.45 22.64
CA ALA A 451 2.74 -2.59 22.76
C ALA A 451 3.44 -3.92 22.47
N VAL A 452 4.42 -3.96 21.55
CA VAL A 452 5.25 -5.14 21.32
C VAL A 452 6.04 -5.51 22.57
N SER A 453 6.77 -4.57 23.18
CA SER A 453 7.51 -4.85 24.42
C SER A 453 6.60 -5.17 25.60
N ALA A 454 5.44 -4.53 25.69
CA ALA A 454 4.41 -4.81 26.69
C ALA A 454 3.82 -6.22 26.55
N ALA A 455 3.53 -6.66 25.31
CA ALA A 455 3.05 -8.01 25.05
C ALA A 455 4.10 -9.06 25.45
N LEU A 456 5.38 -8.80 25.20
CA LEU A 456 6.47 -9.66 25.69
C LEU A 456 6.53 -9.68 27.23
N TYR A 457 6.30 -8.56 27.91
CA TYR A 457 6.23 -8.51 29.38
C TYR A 457 5.06 -9.36 29.90
N ILE A 458 3.88 -9.22 29.30
CA ILE A 458 2.69 -10.00 29.64
C ILE A 458 2.97 -11.49 29.45
N ALA A 459 3.56 -11.89 28.31
CA ALA A 459 3.95 -13.27 28.07
C ALA A 459 4.94 -13.78 29.12
N TYR A 460 5.98 -12.99 29.46
CA TYR A 460 6.92 -13.32 30.53
C TYR A 460 6.21 -13.56 31.87
N ARG A 461 5.22 -12.73 32.23
CA ARG A 461 4.42 -12.89 33.45
C ARG A 461 3.53 -14.13 33.41
N PHE A 462 2.93 -14.44 32.26
CA PHE A 462 2.13 -15.66 32.09
C PHE A 462 2.97 -16.93 32.23
N PHE A 463 4.23 -16.92 31.83
CA PHE A 463 5.16 -18.04 31.99
C PHE A 463 5.88 -18.07 33.35
N GLY A 464 5.29 -17.47 34.39
CA GLY A 464 5.80 -17.53 35.78
C GLY A 464 6.86 -16.49 36.11
N GLY A 465 7.04 -15.46 35.26
CA GLY A 465 7.92 -14.33 35.54
C GLY A 465 7.49 -13.53 36.78
N ALA A 466 8.48 -13.10 37.57
CA ALA A 466 8.24 -12.30 38.78
C ALA A 466 7.64 -10.91 38.44
N PRO A 467 6.83 -10.31 39.36
CA PRO A 467 6.23 -8.99 39.20
C PRO A 467 7.27 -7.87 39.38
N THR A 468 8.20 -7.78 38.44
CA THR A 468 9.28 -6.78 38.44
C THR A 468 8.90 -5.58 37.58
N TYR A 469 9.43 -4.40 37.90
CA TYR A 469 9.20 -3.17 37.16
C TYR A 469 10.45 -2.29 37.19
N ALA A 470 10.63 -1.45 36.18
CA ALA A 470 11.72 -0.48 36.13
C ALA A 470 11.49 0.63 37.16
N LYS A 471 12.40 0.73 38.15
CA LYS A 471 12.39 1.78 39.20
C LYS A 471 12.79 3.15 38.67
N VAL A 472 13.71 3.18 37.71
CA VAL A 472 14.03 4.36 36.89
C VAL A 472 13.50 4.05 35.49
N GLY A 473 12.31 4.55 35.19
CA GLY A 473 11.68 4.39 33.87
C GLY A 473 11.85 5.66 33.03
N GLY A 474 11.67 5.51 31.72
CA GLY A 474 11.39 6.65 30.86
C GLY A 474 12.56 7.31 30.14
N ALA A 475 12.33 8.46 29.52
CA ALA A 475 13.36 9.27 28.86
C ALA A 475 14.48 9.68 29.84
N ALA A 476 14.18 9.75 31.14
CA ALA A 476 15.19 9.92 32.19
C ALA A 476 16.24 8.80 32.20
N SER A 477 15.87 7.56 31.83
CA SER A 477 16.85 6.46 31.67
C SER A 477 17.79 6.66 30.47
N LEU A 478 17.41 7.49 29.50
CA LEU A 478 18.24 7.90 28.36
C LEU A 478 19.05 9.19 28.66
N ILE A 479 18.53 10.09 29.49
CA ILE A 479 19.16 11.39 29.83
C ILE A 479 20.16 11.26 30.99
N VAL A 480 19.90 10.37 31.96
CA VAL A 480 20.83 10.05 33.05
C VAL A 480 22.05 9.24 32.54
N ALA A 481 21.98 8.75 31.28
CA ALA A 481 23.15 8.27 30.57
C ALA A 481 24.03 9.47 30.16
N GLY A 482 24.92 9.90 31.05
CA GLY A 482 25.96 10.89 30.72
C GLY A 482 26.81 10.47 29.50
N PRO A 483 27.70 11.34 29.00
CA PRO A 483 28.45 11.16 27.75
C PRO A 483 29.19 9.82 27.59
N ASN A 484 29.50 9.16 28.72
CA ASN A 484 30.25 7.90 28.79
C ASN A 484 29.40 6.67 29.17
N GLY A 485 28.09 6.80 29.42
CA GLY A 485 27.17 5.68 29.69
C GLY A 485 27.43 4.92 31.01
N GLU A 486 28.13 5.53 31.96
CA GLU A 486 28.59 4.86 33.20
C GLU A 486 27.53 4.76 34.30
N GLN A 487 26.45 5.55 34.25
CA GLN A 487 25.33 5.40 35.18
C GLN A 487 24.42 4.26 34.72
N ARG A 488 24.92 3.06 35.01
CA ARG A 488 24.23 1.79 35.00
C ARG A 488 22.78 1.96 35.49
N MET A 489 21.81 1.39 34.75
CA MET A 489 20.79 0.60 35.45
C MET A 489 21.56 -0.40 36.31
N VAL A 490 21.68 -0.04 37.59
CA VAL A 490 22.69 -0.53 38.52
C VAL A 490 22.67 -2.05 38.56
N ASP A 491 23.85 -2.61 38.31
CA ASP A 491 24.24 -4.02 38.30
C ASP A 491 23.71 -4.86 37.13
N GLY A 492 24.57 -5.76 36.62
CA GLY A 492 24.23 -6.80 35.63
C GLY A 492 23.25 -7.86 36.16
N ARG A 493 22.24 -7.42 36.90
CA ARG A 493 21.21 -8.18 37.64
C ARG A 493 19.79 -7.72 37.30
N ALA A 494 19.60 -6.73 36.44
CA ALA A 494 18.25 -6.32 36.01
C ALA A 494 17.51 -7.51 35.39
N GLY A 495 16.35 -7.83 35.96
CA GLY A 495 15.52 -8.95 35.51
C GLY A 495 14.90 -8.68 34.14
N ILE A 496 14.56 -9.75 33.41
CA ILE A 496 13.91 -9.65 32.08
C ILE A 496 12.67 -8.75 32.13
N GLY A 497 11.84 -8.87 33.18
CA GLY A 497 10.66 -8.04 33.34
C GLY A 497 10.97 -6.55 33.56
N GLU A 498 12.04 -6.21 34.28
CA GLU A 498 12.47 -4.81 34.47
C GLU A 498 12.91 -4.19 33.14
N ILE A 499 13.61 -4.96 32.30
CA ILE A 499 14.07 -4.52 30.99
C ILE A 499 12.87 -4.28 30.05
N LEU A 500 11.93 -5.24 29.97
CA LEU A 500 10.75 -5.12 29.10
C LEU A 500 9.83 -3.97 29.50
N ASP A 501 9.62 -3.80 30.81
CA ASP A 501 8.86 -2.66 31.35
C ASP A 501 9.59 -1.33 31.10
N GLY A 502 10.93 -1.30 31.26
CA GLY A 502 11.75 -0.12 30.97
C GLY A 502 11.68 0.32 29.51
N VAL A 503 11.79 -0.61 28.56
CA VAL A 503 11.63 -0.34 27.12
C VAL A 503 10.23 0.19 26.81
N THR A 504 9.20 -0.44 27.39
CA THR A 504 7.81 0.01 27.23
C THR A 504 7.64 1.44 27.73
N MET A 505 8.21 1.78 28.90
CA MET A 505 8.14 3.13 29.46
C MET A 505 8.84 4.18 28.60
N VAL A 506 10.05 3.88 28.08
CA VAL A 506 10.79 4.79 27.20
C VAL A 506 9.96 5.11 25.95
N LEU A 507 9.44 4.09 25.27
CA LEU A 507 8.63 4.26 24.06
C LEU A 507 7.33 5.00 24.38
N MET A 508 6.68 4.64 25.49
CA MET A 508 5.41 5.23 25.89
C MET A 508 5.55 6.71 26.19
N GLU A 509 6.54 7.13 26.97
CA GLU A 509 6.73 8.54 27.32
C GLU A 509 7.03 9.41 26.10
N VAL A 510 7.94 8.96 25.22
CA VAL A 510 8.24 9.67 23.98
C VAL A 510 6.99 9.76 23.10
N SER A 511 6.26 8.65 22.97
CA SER A 511 5.02 8.61 22.19
C SER A 511 3.92 9.47 22.79
N PHE A 512 3.83 9.61 24.12
CA PHE A 512 2.83 10.41 24.81
C PHE A 512 3.04 11.90 24.57
N VAL A 513 4.30 12.37 24.63
CA VAL A 513 4.66 13.76 24.30
C VAL A 513 4.34 14.08 22.83
N LEU A 514 4.70 13.17 21.92
CA LEU A 514 4.41 13.34 20.48
C LEU A 514 2.90 13.26 20.19
N LEU A 515 2.17 12.38 20.88
CA LEU A 515 0.71 12.27 20.75
C LEU A 515 0.04 13.57 21.21
N TRP A 516 0.44 14.10 22.37
CA TRP A 516 -0.05 15.37 22.87
C TRP A 516 0.22 16.51 21.89
N ALA A 517 1.47 16.64 21.42
CA ALA A 517 1.85 17.65 20.45
C ALA A 517 1.05 17.49 19.14
N GLY A 518 0.90 16.26 18.67
CA GLY A 518 0.09 15.91 17.50
C GLY A 518 -1.37 16.36 17.65
N ILE A 519 -2.02 16.08 18.78
CA ILE A 519 -3.40 16.52 19.06
C ILE A 519 -3.51 18.04 19.05
N VAL A 520 -2.57 18.75 19.68
CA VAL A 520 -2.55 20.23 19.70
C VAL A 520 -2.37 20.79 18.28
N MET A 521 -1.43 20.25 17.49
CA MET A 521 -1.23 20.68 16.10
C MET A 521 -2.43 20.35 15.21
N GLY A 522 -3.12 19.25 15.49
CA GLY A 522 -4.37 18.89 14.80
C GLY A 522 -5.47 19.89 15.09
N ALA A 523 -5.59 20.33 16.35
CA ALA A 523 -6.55 21.37 16.74
C ALA A 523 -6.27 22.72 16.06
N ILE A 524 -4.99 23.11 15.93
CA ILE A 524 -4.59 24.34 15.21
C ILE A 524 -4.98 24.23 13.73
N TRP A 525 -4.69 23.11 13.09
CA TRP A 525 -5.06 22.88 11.69
C TRP A 525 -6.58 22.85 11.49
N ALA A 526 -7.33 22.22 12.40
CA ALA A 526 -8.80 22.16 12.34
C ALA A 526 -9.41 23.56 12.46
N ASP A 527 -8.86 24.41 13.32
CA ASP A 527 -9.29 25.81 13.44
C ASP A 527 -9.02 26.58 12.14
N HIS A 528 -7.84 26.41 11.55
CA HIS A 528 -7.49 27.04 10.28
C HIS A 528 -8.37 26.58 9.11
N SER A 529 -8.72 25.29 9.07
CA SER A 529 -9.43 24.69 7.92
C SER A 529 -10.96 24.78 8.04
N TRP A 530 -11.49 24.65 9.25
CA TRP A 530 -12.93 24.50 9.51
C TRP A 530 -13.49 25.56 10.46
N GLY A 531 -12.67 26.50 10.93
CA GLY A 531 -13.08 27.60 11.81
C GLY A 531 -13.38 27.17 13.26
N ARG A 532 -12.95 25.97 13.66
CA ARG A 532 -13.02 25.50 15.05
C ARG A 532 -11.92 24.49 15.39
N PRO A 533 -11.33 24.54 16.59
CA PRO A 533 -10.21 23.67 16.95
C PRO A 533 -10.60 22.23 17.30
N TRP A 534 -11.88 21.96 17.55
CA TRP A 534 -12.38 20.63 17.91
C TRP A 534 -13.87 20.47 17.55
N GLY A 535 -14.30 19.26 17.19
CA GLY A 535 -15.62 18.94 16.67
C GLY A 535 -16.27 17.68 17.19
N TRP A 536 -15.59 16.92 18.04
CA TRP A 536 -16.05 15.62 18.52
C TRP A 536 -16.28 14.62 17.37
N ASP A 537 -15.55 14.75 16.26
CA ASP A 537 -15.60 13.72 15.24
C ASP A 537 -14.93 12.43 15.75
N PRO A 538 -15.24 11.26 15.17
CA PRO A 538 -14.71 10.00 15.67
C PRO A 538 -13.17 9.98 15.77
N LYS A 539 -12.43 10.63 14.85
CA LYS A 539 -10.96 10.60 14.92
C LYS A 539 -10.41 11.41 16.08
N GLU A 540 -10.93 12.62 16.27
CA GLU A 540 -10.66 13.46 17.42
C GLU A 540 -10.93 12.71 18.74
N VAL A 541 -12.13 12.11 18.87
CA VAL A 541 -12.54 11.38 20.09
C VAL A 541 -11.62 10.20 20.39
N PHE A 542 -11.27 9.38 19.40
CA PHE A 542 -10.42 8.23 19.64
C PHE A 542 -8.94 8.61 19.85
N SER A 543 -8.47 9.73 19.30
CA SER A 543 -7.18 10.30 19.65
C SER A 543 -7.13 10.74 21.12
N LEU A 544 -8.20 11.39 21.61
CA LEU A 544 -8.34 11.78 23.01
C LEU A 544 -8.44 10.55 23.93
N ASN A 545 -9.19 9.51 23.55
CA ASN A 545 -9.28 8.27 24.31
C ASN A 545 -7.89 7.62 24.47
N THR A 546 -7.10 7.58 23.39
CA THR A 546 -5.71 7.08 23.44
C THR A 546 -4.87 7.89 24.41
N PHE A 547 -4.96 9.23 24.35
CA PHE A 547 -4.27 10.13 25.28
C PHE A 547 -4.69 9.88 26.73
N LEU A 548 -5.99 9.73 27.02
CA LEU A 548 -6.51 9.47 28.35
C LEU A 548 -6.04 8.12 28.92
N VAL A 549 -5.97 7.07 28.10
CA VAL A 549 -5.42 5.77 28.53
C VAL A 549 -3.97 5.91 29.01
N PHE A 550 -3.15 6.72 28.32
CA PHE A 550 -1.77 6.96 28.74
C PHE A 550 -1.65 7.90 29.93
N ALA A 551 -2.52 8.90 30.04
CA ALA A 551 -2.60 9.71 31.26
C ALA A 551 -2.95 8.82 32.47
N VAL A 552 -3.91 7.91 32.32
CA VAL A 552 -4.27 6.92 33.35
C VAL A 552 -3.08 6.01 33.67
N LEU A 553 -2.30 5.57 32.68
CA LEU A 553 -1.10 4.75 32.89
C LEU A 553 -0.11 5.44 33.84
N ILE A 554 0.20 6.71 33.61
CA ILE A 554 1.11 7.48 34.47
C ILE A 554 0.59 7.51 35.92
N HIS A 555 -0.70 7.78 36.11
CA HIS A 555 -1.31 7.88 37.45
C HIS A 555 -1.41 6.53 38.18
N VAL A 556 -1.85 5.48 37.47
CA VAL A 556 -1.99 4.13 38.02
C VAL A 556 -0.64 3.61 38.47
N ARG A 557 0.43 3.88 37.70
CA ARG A 557 1.79 3.43 38.05
C ARG A 557 2.32 4.01 39.36
N LEU A 558 1.81 5.17 39.81
CA LEU A 558 2.19 5.76 41.10
C LEU A 558 1.63 4.98 42.29
N LYS A 559 0.42 4.43 42.18
CA LYS A 559 -0.31 3.78 43.29
C LYS A 559 -0.43 2.25 43.18
N ALA A 560 -0.26 1.67 42.00
CA ALA A 560 -0.45 0.25 41.78
C ALA A 560 0.60 -0.60 42.51
N LYS A 561 0.15 -1.73 43.07
CA LYS A 561 1.04 -2.74 43.67
C LYS A 561 1.88 -3.45 42.61
N ASP A 562 1.26 -3.82 41.48
CA ASP A 562 1.92 -4.48 40.34
C ASP A 562 2.10 -3.53 39.16
N LYS A 563 3.08 -2.63 39.30
CA LYS A 563 3.30 -1.51 38.36
C LYS A 563 3.57 -1.99 36.93
N GLY A 564 4.40 -3.02 36.77
CA GLY A 564 4.79 -3.52 35.45
C GLY A 564 3.62 -4.15 34.69
N MET A 565 2.75 -4.92 35.37
CA MET A 565 1.57 -5.51 34.73
C MET A 565 0.58 -4.44 34.25
N TRP A 566 0.32 -3.42 35.07
CA TRP A 566 -0.56 -2.32 34.68
C TRP A 566 -0.01 -1.50 33.52
N THR A 567 1.29 -1.22 33.52
CA THR A 567 1.95 -0.55 32.39
C THR A 567 1.83 -1.37 31.12
N ALA A 568 2.04 -2.68 31.18
CA ALA A 568 1.93 -3.53 30.01
C ALA A 568 0.49 -3.59 29.45
N TRP A 569 -0.53 -3.80 30.30
CA TRP A 569 -1.92 -3.81 29.84
C TRP A 569 -2.36 -2.48 29.27
N LEU A 570 -2.05 -1.37 29.93
CA LEU A 570 -2.46 -0.04 29.44
C LEU A 570 -1.73 0.35 28.16
N ALA A 571 -0.49 -0.09 27.95
CA ALA A 571 0.22 0.07 26.68
C ALA A 571 -0.47 -0.71 25.55
N VAL A 572 -0.85 -1.97 25.79
CA VAL A 572 -1.57 -2.79 24.79
C VAL A 572 -2.97 -2.24 24.51
N ILE A 573 -3.70 -1.83 25.55
CA ILE A 573 -5.04 -1.23 25.41
C ILE A 573 -4.95 0.09 24.64
N GLY A 574 -3.99 0.97 24.98
CA GLY A 574 -3.80 2.23 24.26
C GLY A 574 -3.45 2.01 22.79
N ALA A 575 -2.60 1.03 22.48
CA ALA A 575 -2.34 0.65 21.10
C ALA A 575 -3.57 0.07 20.40
N ALA A 576 -4.41 -0.70 21.09
CA ALA A 576 -5.66 -1.21 20.53
C ALA A 576 -6.67 -0.09 20.22
N VAL A 577 -6.81 0.90 21.11
CA VAL A 577 -7.66 2.10 20.88
C VAL A 577 -7.11 2.93 19.71
N MET A 578 -5.79 3.10 19.63
CA MET A 578 -5.13 3.78 18.52
C MET A 578 -5.33 3.02 17.19
N LEU A 579 -5.18 1.70 17.15
CA LEU A 579 -5.45 0.89 15.95
C LEU A 579 -6.92 0.93 15.56
N PHE A 580 -7.84 0.96 16.52
CA PHE A 580 -9.25 1.17 16.24
C PHE A 580 -9.48 2.51 15.54
N ASN A 581 -8.85 3.58 16.03
CA ASN A 581 -8.89 4.89 15.37
C ASN A 581 -8.38 4.80 13.93
N TRP A 582 -7.23 4.17 13.73
CA TRP A 582 -6.55 4.20 12.44
C TRP A 582 -7.15 3.24 11.41
N ILE A 583 -7.75 2.12 11.84
CA ILE A 583 -8.32 1.10 10.96
C ILE A 583 -9.84 1.29 10.85
N VAL A 584 -10.57 1.23 11.97
CA VAL A 584 -12.05 1.18 11.94
C VAL A 584 -12.61 2.53 11.51
N ILE A 585 -12.12 3.64 12.06
CA ILE A 585 -12.65 4.95 11.70
C ILE A 585 -12.34 5.30 10.24
N ASN A 586 -11.18 4.90 9.72
CA ASN A 586 -10.84 5.15 8.31
C ASN A 586 -11.66 4.28 7.35
N PHE A 587 -11.79 2.97 7.61
CA PHE A 587 -12.36 2.04 6.63
C PHE A 587 -13.86 1.77 6.81
N VAL A 588 -14.43 2.04 7.98
CA VAL A 588 -15.82 1.70 8.32
C VAL A 588 -16.68 2.94 8.51
N ILE A 589 -16.17 4.00 9.12
CA ILE A 589 -16.94 5.20 9.44
C ILE A 589 -16.67 6.32 8.43
N THR A 590 -17.72 6.93 7.90
CA THR A 590 -17.60 8.14 7.07
C THR A 590 -17.48 9.38 7.96
N GLY A 591 -16.45 10.20 7.76
CA GLY A 591 -16.24 11.44 8.51
C GLY A 591 -15.31 12.40 7.77
N LEU A 592 -15.24 13.66 8.23
CA LEU A 592 -14.46 14.75 7.61
C LEU A 592 -12.95 14.45 7.44
N HIS A 593 -12.45 13.48 8.21
CA HIS A 593 -11.06 13.04 8.16
C HIS A 593 -10.85 11.71 7.42
N SER A 594 -11.88 11.07 6.85
CA SER A 594 -11.71 9.79 6.18
C SER A 594 -10.95 9.99 4.86
N TYR A 595 -9.67 9.58 4.82
CA TYR A 595 -8.77 9.68 3.67
C TYR A 595 -8.44 8.29 3.09
N ALA A 596 -9.38 7.35 3.25
CA ALA A 596 -9.23 5.93 2.95
C ALA A 596 -9.99 5.51 1.70
#